data_AF-A0A923NEM6-F1
#
_entry.id   AF-A0A923NEM6-F1
#
_cell.length_a   1.000
_cell.length_b   1.000
_cell.length_c   1.000
_cell.angle_alpha   90.00
_cell.angle_beta   90.00
_cell.angle_gamma   90.00
#
_symmetry.space_group_name_H-M   'P 1'
#
loop_
_entity.id
_entity.type
_entity.pdbx_description
1 polymer ?
#
loop_
_entity_poly.entity_id
_entity_poly.type
_entity_poly.pdbx_seq_one_letter_code
_entity_poly.pdbx_strand_id
1 'polypeptide(L)'
;MKTLGLSYDWSREVNTTDPKYYKWTQWIFEQLQWQRFWEENQTFKTSSDHSKEKFFAMDMFPFPSGQGLHVGHPEGYTATDIVSRMKRMQGFNVLHPMCI
;
A
#
# COMPACT_ATOMS: atom_id res chain seq x y z
N MET A 1 19.61 -25.15 -15.25
CA MET A 1 19.56 -23.69 -15.11
C MET A 1 18.10 -23.29 -15.09
N LYS A 2 17.51 -23.05 -13.90
CA LYS A 2 16.10 -22.63 -13.77
C LYS A 2 16.08 -21.15 -13.41
N THR A 3 15.67 -20.32 -14.35
CA THR A 3 15.49 -18.88 -14.18
C THR A 3 14.36 -18.68 -13.17
N LEU A 4 14.68 -18.15 -11.99
CA LEU A 4 13.70 -17.72 -10.99
C LEU A 4 12.96 -16.50 -11.56
N GLY A 5 11.87 -16.76 -12.26
CA GLY A 5 10.96 -15.72 -12.73
C GLY A 5 10.34 -15.03 -11.52
N LEU A 6 10.67 -13.75 -11.33
CA LEU A 6 9.94 -12.81 -10.48
C LEU A 6 8.51 -12.67 -11.04
N SER A 7 7.64 -13.61 -10.69
CA SER A 7 6.21 -13.50 -10.98
C SER A 7 5.60 -12.48 -10.03
N TYR A 8 5.65 -11.20 -10.40
CA TYR A 8 4.85 -10.17 -9.77
C TYR A 8 3.38 -10.46 -10.06
N ASP A 9 2.66 -10.89 -9.03
CA ASP A 9 1.22 -11.15 -9.08
C ASP A 9 0.46 -9.83 -8.89
N TRP A 10 -0.05 -9.29 -9.99
CA TRP A 10 -0.84 -8.05 -10.04
C TRP A 10 -2.21 -8.17 -9.37
N SER A 11 -2.61 -9.35 -8.92
CA SER A 11 -3.87 -9.58 -8.19
C SER A 11 -3.73 -9.46 -6.67
N ARG A 12 -2.51 -9.33 -6.15
CA ARG A 12 -2.21 -9.18 -4.72
C ARG A 12 -1.91 -7.72 -4.38
N GLU A 13 -2.93 -6.88 -4.40
CA GLU A 13 -2.90 -5.52 -3.87
C GLU A 13 -3.30 -5.57 -2.39
N VAL A 14 -2.37 -5.23 -1.48
CA VAL A 14 -2.70 -5.05 -0.07
C VAL A 14 -3.16 -3.61 0.11
N ASN A 15 -4.46 -3.46 0.36
CA ASN A 15 -5.09 -2.17 0.55
C ASN A 15 -4.96 -1.74 2.02
N THR A 16 -4.23 -0.66 2.26
CA THR A 16 -4.09 -0.05 3.60
C THR A 16 -5.39 0.62 4.07
N THR A 17 -6.48 0.57 3.31
CA THR A 17 -7.82 0.94 3.80
C THR A 17 -8.67 -0.26 4.21
N ASP A 18 -8.24 -1.52 4.00
CA ASP A 18 -9.04 -2.69 4.36
C ASP A 18 -9.17 -2.77 5.90
N PRO A 19 -10.39 -2.79 6.46
CA PRO A 19 -10.60 -2.93 7.91
C PRO A 19 -9.96 -4.20 8.51
N LYS A 20 -9.78 -5.26 7.72
CA LYS A 20 -9.08 -6.50 8.14
C LYS A 20 -7.57 -6.32 8.31
N TYR A 21 -7.01 -5.25 7.73
CA TYR A 21 -5.60 -4.90 7.79
C TYR A 21 -5.18 -4.39 9.19
N TYR A 22 -6.13 -3.84 9.94
CA TYR A 22 -5.87 -3.18 11.21
C TYR A 22 -6.47 -3.97 12.38
N LYS A 23 -5.62 -4.45 13.30
CA LYS A 23 -6.10 -5.14 14.52
C LYS A 23 -5.43 -4.61 15.79
N TRP A 24 -6.27 -4.42 16.81
CA TRP A 24 -6.02 -4.18 18.24
C TRP A 24 -5.75 -2.76 18.79
N THR A 25 -5.45 -1.72 18.00
CA THR A 25 -5.39 -0.31 18.53
C THR A 25 -5.82 0.80 17.55
N GLN A 26 -6.31 0.45 16.35
CA GLN A 26 -6.48 1.40 15.25
C GLN A 26 -7.94 1.74 14.89
N TRP A 27 -8.91 1.46 15.75
CA TRP A 27 -10.33 1.82 15.53
C TRP A 27 -10.53 3.32 15.23
N ILE A 28 -9.65 4.19 15.74
CA ILE A 28 -9.70 5.63 15.44
C ILE A 28 -9.48 5.92 13.95
N PHE A 29 -8.75 5.07 13.23
CA PHE A 29 -8.56 5.16 11.80
C PHE A 29 -9.85 4.80 11.03
N GLU A 30 -10.61 3.81 11.50
CA GLU A 30 -11.96 3.51 10.95
C GLU A 30 -12.94 4.68 11.16
N GLN A 31 -12.72 5.52 12.18
CA GLN A 31 -13.49 6.73 12.43
C GLN A 31 -13.08 7.91 11.55
N LEU A 32 -11.95 7.82 10.83
CA LEU A 32 -11.56 8.86 9.88
C LEU A 32 -12.48 8.79 8.67
N GLN A 33 -13.41 9.74 8.61
CA GLN A 33 -14.34 9.97 7.49
C GLN A 33 -13.71 9.80 6.09
N TRP A 34 -12.42 10.12 5.95
CA TRP A 34 -11.68 10.03 4.70
C TRP A 34 -11.32 8.60 4.27
N GLN A 35 -11.14 7.66 5.20
CA GLN A 35 -10.83 6.27 4.82
C GLN A 35 -11.99 5.63 4.07
N ARG A 36 -13.22 5.80 4.57
CA ARG A 36 -14.43 5.36 3.87
C ARG A 36 -14.54 6.00 2.48
N PHE A 37 -14.35 7.31 2.41
CA PHE A 37 -14.38 8.01 1.12
C PHE A 37 -13.36 7.45 0.14
N TRP A 38 -12.11 7.21 0.56
CA TRP A 38 -11.06 6.68 -0.32
C TRP A 38 -11.33 5.25 -0.77
N GLU A 39 -11.91 4.43 0.11
CA GLU A 39 -12.31 3.05 -0.20
C GLU A 39 -13.47 3.02 -1.19
N GLU A 40 -14.55 3.77 -0.93
CA GLU A 40 -15.72 3.87 -1.81
C GLU A 40 -15.34 4.40 -3.20
N ASN A 41 -14.44 5.39 -3.26
CA ASN A 41 -13.97 5.97 -4.51
C ASN A 41 -12.78 5.22 -5.14
N GLN A 42 -12.31 4.14 -4.52
CA GLN A 42 -11.16 3.35 -5.00
C GLN A 42 -9.92 4.23 -5.29
N THR A 43 -9.68 5.25 -4.46
CA THR A 43 -8.72 6.34 -4.72
C THR A 43 -7.29 5.84 -4.91
N PHE A 44 -6.92 4.75 -4.25
CA PHE A 44 -5.59 4.16 -4.32
C PHE A 44 -5.50 2.94 -5.24
N LYS A 45 -6.60 2.54 -5.90
CA LYS A 45 -6.57 1.43 -6.85
C LYS A 45 -5.62 1.75 -8.00
N THR A 46 -4.78 0.78 -8.34
CA THR A 46 -3.86 0.91 -9.48
C THR A 46 -4.64 0.86 -10.79
N SER A 47 -4.33 1.75 -11.74
CA SER A 47 -4.98 1.77 -13.05
C SER A 47 -4.25 0.86 -14.04
N SER A 48 -4.96 0.26 -15.00
CA SER A 48 -4.35 -0.45 -16.13
C SER A 48 -3.98 0.47 -17.30
N ASP A 49 -4.10 1.79 -17.12
CA ASP A 49 -3.72 2.78 -18.14
C ASP A 49 -2.20 2.76 -18.38
N HIS A 50 -1.82 2.26 -19.55
CA HIS A 50 -0.42 2.14 -19.99
C HIS A 50 0.13 3.43 -20.60
N SER A 51 -0.69 4.47 -20.80
CA SER A 51 -0.25 5.77 -21.32
C SER A 51 0.45 6.64 -20.26
N LYS A 52 0.19 6.34 -18.98
CA LYS A 52 0.76 7.06 -17.83
C LYS A 52 2.12 6.50 -17.43
N GLU A 53 2.99 7.39 -16.95
CA GLU A 53 4.28 7.00 -16.41
C GLU A 53 4.10 6.15 -15.14
N LYS A 54 4.84 5.04 -15.04
CA LYS A 54 4.67 4.05 -13.97
C LYS A 54 5.53 4.42 -12.76
N PHE A 55 4.97 4.28 -11.57
CA PHE A 55 5.71 4.43 -10.31
C PHE A 55 5.40 3.24 -9.39
N PHE A 56 6.45 2.62 -8.86
CA PHE A 56 6.35 1.44 -8.00
C PHE A 56 7.03 1.73 -6.67
N ALA A 57 6.27 1.64 -5.58
CA ALA A 57 6.78 1.70 -4.21
C ALA A 57 6.36 0.41 -3.51
N MET A 58 7.29 -0.31 -2.89
CA MET A 58 6.99 -1.54 -2.17
C MET A 58 7.44 -1.38 -0.73
N ASP A 59 6.51 -1.64 0.18
CA ASP A 59 6.79 -1.74 1.60
C ASP A 59 6.90 -3.21 2.00
N MET A 60 7.99 -3.56 2.68
CA MET A 60 8.17 -4.89 3.25
C MET A 60 7.41 -4.98 4.57
N PHE A 61 6.52 -5.96 4.72
CA PHE A 61 5.97 -6.30 6.02
C PHE A 61 7.11 -6.84 6.91
N PRO A 62 7.19 -6.45 8.19
CA PRO A 62 8.26 -6.92 9.03
C PRO A 62 8.13 -8.42 9.26
N PHE A 63 9.28 -9.09 9.37
CA PHE A 63 9.29 -10.51 9.70
C PHE A 63 8.42 -10.76 10.95
N PRO A 64 7.54 -11.78 10.94
CA PRO A 64 6.60 -12.06 12.03
C PRO A 64 7.28 -12.58 13.32
N SER A 65 8.59 -12.41 13.45
CA SER A 65 9.41 -12.80 14.60
C SER A 65 9.45 -11.77 15.74
N GLY A 66 8.90 -10.57 15.54
CA GLY A 66 8.79 -9.52 16.56
C GLY A 66 7.35 -9.31 17.03
N GLN A 67 7.14 -8.99 18.31
CA GLN A 67 5.81 -8.64 18.87
C GLN A 67 5.22 -7.39 18.17
N GLY A 68 4.50 -7.58 17.07
CA GLY A 68 3.72 -6.53 16.39
C GLY A 68 4.54 -5.47 15.64
N LEU A 69 3.85 -4.44 15.14
CA LEU A 69 4.50 -3.26 14.55
C LEU A 69 5.23 -2.47 15.65
N HIS A 70 6.56 -2.36 15.55
CA HIS A 70 7.32 -1.37 16.32
C HIS A 70 7.42 -0.03 15.58
N VAL A 71 7.75 1.05 16.30
CA VAL A 71 7.75 2.46 15.81
C VAL A 71 8.56 2.69 14.53
N GLY A 72 9.59 1.88 14.25
CA GLY A 72 10.33 1.95 12.99
C GLY A 72 9.54 1.57 11.72
N HIS A 73 8.46 0.78 11.82
CA HIS A 73 7.66 0.39 10.64
C HIS A 73 6.76 1.52 10.14
N PRO A 74 5.99 2.23 11.00
CA PRO A 74 5.24 3.41 10.59
C PRO A 74 6.10 4.50 9.94
N GLU A 75 7.36 4.68 10.35
CA GLU A 75 8.26 5.68 9.78
C GLU A 75 8.55 5.41 8.30
N GLY A 76 8.92 4.17 7.96
CA GLY A 76 9.16 3.75 6.58
C GLY A 76 7.91 3.84 5.71
N TYR A 77 6.78 3.35 6.21
CA TYR A 77 5.51 3.32 5.49
C TYR A 77 4.90 4.70 5.26
N THR A 78 5.16 5.64 6.18
CA THR A 78 4.69 7.02 6.02
C THR A 78 5.42 7.71 4.88
N ALA A 79 6.74 7.51 4.76
CA ALA A 79 7.52 8.12 3.69
C ALA A 79 7.07 7.62 2.30
N THR A 80 6.87 6.31 2.15
CA THR A 80 6.42 5.70 0.89
C THR A 80 4.98 6.08 0.56
N ASP A 81 4.07 6.14 1.54
CA ASP A 81 2.69 6.61 1.34
C ASP A 81 2.63 8.07 0.87
N ILE A 82 3.42 8.98 1.47
CA ILE A 82 3.49 10.39 1.05
C ILE A 82 3.96 10.50 -0.41
N VAL A 83 5.04 9.79 -0.77
CA VAL A 83 5.58 9.82 -2.13
C VAL A 83 4.58 9.23 -3.14
N SER A 84 3.95 8.11 -2.79
CA SER A 84 2.91 7.47 -3.62
C SER A 84 1.73 8.42 -3.88
N ARG A 85 1.26 9.16 -2.86
CA ARG A 85 0.20 10.18 -3.03
C ARG A 85 0.64 11.32 -3.94
N MET A 86 1.83 11.87 -3.72
CA MET A 86 2.39 12.92 -4.57
C MET A 86 2.46 12.46 -6.03
N LYS A 87 2.92 11.24 -6.29
CA LYS A 87 3.03 10.68 -7.63
C LYS A 87 1.66 10.50 -8.31
N ARG A 88 0.64 10.06 -7.57
CA ARG A 88 -0.75 10.02 -8.09
C ARG A 88 -1.24 11.41 -8.49
N MET A 89 -0.99 12.43 -7.66
CA MET A 89 -1.36 13.82 -7.96
C MET A 89 -0.60 14.39 -9.17
N GLN A 90 0.61 13.90 -9.43
CA GLN A 90 1.40 14.23 -10.63
C GLN A 90 0.94 13.46 -11.89
N GLY A 91 -0.08 12.60 -11.78
CA GLY A 91 -0.63 11.85 -12.92
C GLY A 91 0.05 10.50 -13.20
N PHE A 92 0.95 10.03 -12.32
CA PHE A 92 1.59 8.72 -12.48
C PHE A 92 0.60 7.59 -12.24
N ASN A 93 0.85 6.46 -12.89
CA ASN A 93 0.22 5.19 -12.55
C ASN A 93 1.02 4.52 -11.42
N VAL A 94 0.49 4.63 -10.20
CA VAL A 94 1.16 4.20 -8.97
C VAL A 94 0.67 2.82 -8.56
N LEU A 95 1.62 1.88 -8.40
CA LEU A 95 1.42 0.60 -7.73
C LEU A 95 2.16 0.63 -6.39
N HIS A 96 1.42 0.53 -5.28
CA HIS A 96 1.96 0.60 -3.92
C HIS A 96 1.49 -0.58 -3.05
N PRO A 97 2.03 -1.79 -3.25
CA PRO A 97 1.70 -2.96 -2.44
C PRO A 97 2.49 -3.00 -1.14
N MET A 98 1.88 -3.60 -0.14
CA MET A 98 2.58 -4.10 1.06
C MET A 98 2.77 -5.60 0.89
N CYS A 99 4.01 -6.11 0.97
CA CYS A 99 4.28 -7.55 0.88
C CYS A 99 4.23 -8.17 2.27
N ILE A 100 3.22 -9.02 2.52
CA ILE A 100 3.03 -9.85 3.73
C ILE A 100 3.91 -11.10 3.66
#